data_AF-A0A937R374-F1
#
_entry.id   AF-A0A937R374-F1
#
_cell.length_a   1.000
_cell.length_b   1.000
_cell.length_c   1.000
_cell.angle_alpha   90.00
_cell.angle_beta   90.00
_cell.angle_gamma   90.00
#
_symmetry.space_group_name_H-M   'P 1'
#
loop_
_entity.id
_entity.type
_entity.pdbx_description
1 polymer ?
#
loop_
_entity_poly.entity_id
_entity_poly.type
_entity_poly.pdbx_seq_one_letter_code
_entity_poly.pdbx_strand_id
1 'polypeptide(L)' 'MKVISVIEDEDVIKKILKHLGLWDQKARPPPKANSPPEYHIDYTNSQLPVSDNHLYVDPQYPETFSA' A
#
# COMPACT_ATOMS: atom_id res chain seq x y z
N MET A 1 7.93 -17.53 7.38
CA MET A 1 8.85 -18.68 7.58
C MET A 1 10.21 -18.14 8.00
N LYS A 2 10.76 -18.54 9.16
CA LYS A 2 12.02 -18.03 9.72
C LYS A 2 13.04 -19.16 9.85
N VAL A 3 13.77 -19.45 8.78
CA VAL A 3 14.78 -20.55 8.76
C VAL A 3 16.10 -20.11 9.43
N ILE A 4 16.43 -18.82 9.34
CA ILE A 4 17.65 -18.24 9.95
C ILE A 4 17.54 -17.97 11.46
N SER A 5 16.35 -18.07 12.06
CA SER A 5 16.15 -17.79 13.49
C SER A 5 16.50 -18.96 14.42
N VAL A 6 16.93 -20.10 13.87
CA VAL A 6 17.32 -21.31 14.62
C VAL A 6 18.84 -21.37 14.85
N ILE A 7 19.59 -20.52 14.16
CA ILE A 7 21.05 -20.49 14.22
C ILE A 7 21.47 -19.43 15.24
N GLU A 8 22.20 -19.81 16.28
CA GLU A 8 22.70 -18.89 17.32
C GLU A 8 24.13 -18.39 17.04
N ASP A 9 24.87 -19.04 16.15
CA ASP A 9 26.25 -18.70 15.81
C ASP A 9 26.32 -17.53 14.81
N GLU A 10 26.92 -16.42 15.25
CA GLU A 10 27.08 -15.19 14.48
C GLU A 10 27.93 -15.39 13.20
N ASP A 11 28.96 -16.23 13.24
CA ASP A 11 29.84 -16.46 12.08
C ASP A 11 29.12 -17.24 10.98
N VAL A 12 28.26 -18.18 11.38
CA VAL A 12 27.40 -18.93 10.46
C VAL A 12 26.35 -18.01 9.85
N ILE A 13 25.71 -17.15 10.65
CA ILE A 13 24.76 -16.15 10.17
C ILE A 13 25.45 -15.22 9.14
N LYS A 14 26.65 -14.71 9.46
CA LYS A 14 27.41 -13.84 8.55
C LYS A 14 27.74 -14.53 7.22
N LYS A 15 28.17 -15.80 7.25
CA LYS A 15 28.46 -16.57 6.02
C LYS A 15 27.21 -16.78 5.16
N ILE A 16 26.08 -17.11 5.77
CA ILE A 16 24.80 -17.31 5.06
C ILE A 16 24.33 -15.99 4.43
N LEU A 17 24.30 -14.91 5.21
CA LEU A 17 23.86 -13.61 4.73
C LEU A 17 24.79 -13.07 3.63
N LYS A 18 26.10 -13.33 3.70
CA LYS A 18 27.04 -13.00 2.61
C LYS A 18 26.81 -13.84 1.35
N HIS A 19 26.62 -15.15 1.50
CA HIS A 19 26.33 -16.04 0.37
C HIS A 19 25.03 -15.67 -0.36
N LEU A 20 24.02 -15.23 0.39
CA LEU A 20 22.74 -14.76 -0.14
C LEU A 20 22.79 -13.30 -0.65
N GLY A 21 23.90 -12.57 -0.45
CA GLY A 21 24.01 -11.16 -0.81
C GLY A 21 23.14 -10.22 0.05
N LEU A 22 22.68 -10.69 1.21
CA LEU A 22 21.82 -9.95 2.14
C LEU A 22 22.60 -9.16 3.20
N TRP A 23 23.87 -9.51 3.44
CA TRP A 23 24.71 -8.89 4.48
C TRP A 23 24.90 -7.37 4.29
N ASP A 24 25.15 -6.94 3.05
CA ASP A 24 25.39 -5.53 2.71
C ASP A 24 24.18 -4.90 2.00
N GLN A 25 22.98 -5.48 2.15
CA GLN A 25 21.81 -5.01 1.44
C GLN A 25 21.39 -3.64 1.99
N LYS A 26 21.70 -2.58 1.22
CA LYS A 26 21.20 -1.24 1.49
C LYS A 26 19.69 -1.28 1.61
N ALA A 27 19.16 -0.55 2.59
CA ALA A 27 17.73 -0.37 2.74
C ALA A 27 17.14 0.03 1.37
N ARG A 28 16.09 -0.69 0.96
CA ARG A 28 15.39 -0.37 -0.28
C ARG A 28 15.04 1.12 -0.23
N PRO A 29 15.31 1.90 -1.30
CA PRO A 29 14.89 3.29 -1.31
C PRO A 29 13.39 3.35 -1.00
N PRO A 30 12.94 4.37 -0.26
CA PRO A 30 11.53 4.56 0.02
C PRO A 30 10.74 4.37 -1.29
N PRO A 31 9.60 3.65 -1.26
CA PRO A 31 8.74 3.56 -2.43
C PRO A 31 8.51 4.99 -2.90
N LYS A 32 8.90 5.29 -4.14
CA LYS A 32 8.55 6.59 -4.72
C LYS A 32 7.04 6.70 -4.62
N ALA A 33 6.55 7.82 -4.10
CA ALA A 33 5.15 8.18 -4.15
C ALA A 33 4.78 8.39 -5.61
N ASN A 34 4.66 7.29 -6.36
CA ASN A 34 3.84 7.30 -7.55
C ASN A 34 2.45 7.56 -7.00
N SER A 35 1.88 8.72 -7.33
CA SER A 35 0.46 8.94 -7.10
C SER A 35 -0.28 7.69 -7.60
N PRO A 36 -1.34 7.25 -6.90
CA PRO A 36 -2.21 6.24 -7.47
C PRO A 36 -2.51 6.62 -8.93
N PRO A 37 -2.50 5.66 -9.87
CA PRO A 37 -2.93 5.96 -11.22
C PRO A 37 -4.27 6.68 -11.16
N GLU A 38 -4.42 7.75 -11.94
CA GLU A 38 -5.72 8.41 -12.05
C GLU A 38 -6.66 7.44 -12.77
N TYR A 39 -7.50 6.76 -12.00
CA TYR A 39 -8.46 5.80 -12.53
C TYR A 39 -9.69 6.57 -13.01
N HIS A 40 -9.85 6.70 -14.33
CA HIS A 40 -11.10 7.18 -14.92
C HIS A 40 -12.05 5.99 -15.08
N ILE A 41 -13.11 5.94 -14.27
CA ILE A 41 -14.16 4.92 -14.42
C ILE A 41 -15.01 5.31 -15.62
N ASP A 42 -15.08 4.46 -16.64
CA ASP A 42 -15.93 4.68 -17.80
C ASP A 42 -17.38 4.29 -17.47
N TYR A 43 -18.23 5.30 -17.31
CA TYR A 43 -19.65 5.15 -17.03
C TYR A 43 -20.51 5.08 -18.31
N THR A 44 -19.93 5.02 -19.51
CA THR A 44 -20.69 5.04 -20.78
C THR A 44 -21.75 3.94 -20.87
N ASN A 45 -21.51 2.78 -20.24
CA ASN A 45 -22.45 1.65 -20.19
C ASN A 45 -23.09 1.45 -18.80
N SER A 46 -22.87 2.38 -17.87
CA SER A 46 -23.44 2.30 -16.53
C SER A 46 -24.91 2.71 -16.55
N GLN A 47 -25.78 1.90 -15.94
CA GLN A 47 -27.15 2.30 -15.62
C GLN A 47 -27.22 3.18 -14.36
N LEU A 48 -26.13 3.23 -13.59
CA LEU A 48 -26.02 4.06 -12.38
C LEU A 48 -25.59 5.48 -12.75
N PRO A 49 -26.18 6.52 -12.13
CA PRO A 49 -25.77 7.91 -12.33
C PRO A 49 -24.30 8.13 -11.91
N VAL A 50 -23.62 9.06 -12.58
CA VAL A 50 -22.17 9.30 -12.48
C VAL A 50 -21.72 9.77 -11.09
N SER A 51 -22.63 10.25 -10.25
CA SER A 51 -22.40 10.47 -8.82
C SER A 51 -23.72 10.65 -8.06
N ASP A 52 -23.87 9.94 -6.95
CA ASP A 52 -25.01 10.03 -6.03
C ASP A 52 -24.62 10.73 -4.72
N ASN A 53 -23.72 11.73 -4.78
CA ASN A 53 -23.37 12.54 -3.61
C ASN A 53 -24.58 13.30 -3.02
N HIS A 54 -25.68 13.37 -3.76
CA HIS A 54 -26.95 13.99 -3.33
C HIS A 54 -27.93 12.97 -2.72
N LEU A 55 -27.79 11.67 -2.99
CA LEU A 55 -28.70 10.64 -2.48
C LEU A 55 -28.26 10.06 -1.13
N TYR A 56 -27.02 10.35 -0.71
CA TYR A 56 -26.49 9.97 0.60
C TYR A 56 -26.41 11.18 1.54
N VAL A 57 -27.46 12.01 1.59
CA VAL A 57 -27.62 12.97 2.68
C VAL A 57 -28.27 12.22 3.83
N ASP A 58 -27.47 11.83 4.83
CA ASP A 58 -28.01 11.23 6.06
C ASP A 58 -28.90 12.29 6.76
N PRO A 59 -30.21 12.04 6.94
CA PRO A 59 -31.08 12.97 7.64
C PRO A 59 -30.63 13.25 9.08
N GLN A 60 -29.90 12.31 9.69
CA GLN A 60 -29.37 12.41 11.05
C GLN A 60 -28.10 13.29 11.10
N TYR A 61 -27.36 13.41 10.00
CA TYR A 61 -26.12 14.17 9.90
C TYR A 61 -25.99 14.88 8.54
N PRO A 62 -26.57 16.08 8.38
CA PRO A 62 -26.37 16.87 7.18
C PRO A 62 -24.91 17.35 7.10
N GLU A 63 -24.25 17.07 5.98
CA GLU A 63 -22.91 17.57 5.65
C GLU A 63 -22.95 19.11 5.53
N THR A 64 -22.60 19.82 6.61
CA THR A 64 -22.46 21.28 6.58
C THR A 64 -21.13 21.64 5.92
N PHE A 65 -21.14 21.81 4.60
CA PHE A 65 -20.04 22.48 3.91
C PHE A 65 -20.08 23.97 4.30
N SER A 66 -19.20 24.38 5.22
CA SER A 66 -18.95 25.80 5.50
C SER A 66 -18.16 26.40 4.33
N ALA A 67 -18.69 27.48 3.78
CA ALA A 67 -18.03 28.33 2.77
C ALA A 67 -16.88 29.14 3.39
#